data_AF-A0A945WKV2-F1
#
_entry.id   AF-A0A945WKV2-F1
#
_cell.length_a   1.000
_cell.length_b   1.000
_cell.length_c   1.000
_cell.angle_alpha   90.00
_cell.angle_beta   90.00
_cell.angle_gamma   90.00
#
_symmetry.space_group_name_H-M   'P 1'
#
loop_
_entity.id
_entity.type
_entity.pdbx_description
1 polymer ?
#
loop_
_entity_poly.entity_id
_entity_poly.type
_entity_poly.pdbx_seq_one_letter_code
_entity_poly.pdbx_strand_id
1 'polypeptide(L)'
;MKRIVYAVTTALIFFNLSANSQTNVFDDIIAASPNHTYLEAAILQEGLEGVLQDDSAQLTVFAPNDAAFDSLAAALNTNITGLLALPNLTDILTYHVLGASVASTGITNGDIVNPVSSTNTLKLTVSGAGDVYVNQAQVVAADISADNGMVHVLDKIVLPVETVVDVAIDNGFSTLTTAVITAELLPALTDPLSSYTVFAPTNDAFSDLASALNTDINGLLALSNLADILTYHVIGMEVASSSISNGAIVEPLSSTNSLKLSLTESGDAYLNQAQITAVDIASDNGLVHVLDQVVLPVETVVDVAIDNGFTTLTSAVIEAELLATLSDPLAEYTVFAPTNDAFLNFATSLNTDLAGLLASEDLADILLYHVVAGNVLSTALTNGAVSTLNGNDINVDVNSGVKINNTNVTIADIEVDNGVVHVIDGVLTPIPTVIEESFNFNFKVYPNPAVDYLRIDRQGYEIDNATIYDIKGQVILQTALTANSSVDVQSLESGMYLLELSGEKVNSVQRLQIL
;
A
#
# COMPACT_ATOMS: atom_id res chain seq x y z
N MET A 1 -35.50 -27.03 -108.40
CA MET A 1 -34.48 -26.16 -107.76
C MET A 1 -35.15 -25.31 -106.70
N LYS A 2 -34.61 -25.32 -105.47
CA LYS A 2 -34.71 -24.28 -104.41
C LYS A 2 -36.12 -24.00 -103.84
N ARG A 3 -36.34 -23.76 -102.55
CA ARG A 3 -35.53 -23.72 -101.31
C ARG A 3 -36.58 -23.71 -100.17
N ILE A 4 -36.40 -24.55 -99.16
CA ILE A 4 -37.17 -24.50 -97.91
C ILE A 4 -36.59 -23.37 -97.07
N VAL A 5 -37.43 -22.42 -96.65
CA VAL A 5 -37.08 -21.35 -95.70
C VAL A 5 -37.67 -21.74 -94.36
N TYR A 6 -36.81 -22.10 -93.41
CA TYR A 6 -37.15 -22.24 -92.00
C TYR A 6 -37.14 -20.84 -91.36
N ALA A 7 -38.28 -20.43 -90.81
CA ALA A 7 -38.36 -19.27 -89.93
C ALA A 7 -37.91 -19.72 -88.53
N VAL A 8 -36.76 -19.23 -88.08
CA VAL A 8 -36.29 -19.40 -86.70
C VAL A 8 -36.87 -18.25 -85.88
N THR A 9 -37.82 -18.58 -85.01
CA THR A 9 -38.33 -17.70 -83.95
C THR A 9 -37.32 -17.68 -82.81
N THR A 10 -36.62 -16.56 -82.64
CA THR A 10 -35.72 -16.34 -81.50
C THR A 10 -36.56 -16.00 -80.26
N ALA A 11 -36.69 -16.95 -79.35
CA ALA A 11 -37.25 -16.68 -78.02
C ALA A 11 -36.18 -15.98 -77.16
N LEU A 12 -36.43 -14.72 -76.83
CA LEU A 12 -35.58 -13.95 -75.92
C LEU A 12 -35.91 -14.39 -74.48
N ILE A 13 -35.07 -15.25 -73.91
CA ILE A 13 -35.15 -15.62 -72.49
C ILE A 13 -34.60 -14.43 -71.70
N PHE A 14 -35.48 -13.66 -71.05
CA PHE A 14 -35.10 -12.73 -70.00
C PHE A 14 -34.67 -13.53 -68.78
N PHE A 15 -33.35 -13.74 -68.63
CA PHE A 15 -32.76 -14.06 -67.35
C PHE A 15 -32.89 -12.81 -66.47
N ASN A 16 -33.83 -12.82 -65.52
CA ASN A 16 -33.75 -11.93 -64.37
C ASN A 16 -32.56 -12.42 -63.53
N LEU A 17 -31.37 -11.85 -63.76
CA LEU A 17 -30.34 -11.85 -62.72
C LEU A 17 -30.81 -10.87 -61.66
N SER A 18 -31.42 -11.38 -60.60
CA SER A 18 -31.39 -10.70 -59.31
C SER A 18 -29.94 -10.73 -58.86
N ALA A 19 -29.18 -9.68 -59.18
CA ALA A 19 -27.92 -9.42 -58.51
C ALA A 19 -28.29 -9.06 -57.07
N ASN A 20 -28.19 -10.03 -56.14
CA ASN A 20 -28.00 -9.70 -54.74
C ASN A 20 -26.64 -9.00 -54.70
N SER A 21 -26.63 -7.68 -54.50
CA SER A 21 -25.39 -7.00 -54.13
C SER A 21 -24.96 -7.58 -52.79
N GLN A 22 -23.78 -8.20 -52.73
CA GLN A 22 -23.21 -8.58 -51.44
C GLN A 22 -22.94 -7.30 -50.65
N THR A 23 -23.25 -7.30 -49.36
CA THR A 23 -23.01 -6.15 -48.48
C THR A 23 -21.69 -6.32 -47.73
N ASN A 24 -20.90 -5.26 -47.56
CA ASN A 24 -19.66 -5.30 -46.79
C ASN A 24 -19.61 -4.24 -45.69
N VAL A 25 -18.78 -4.46 -44.67
CA VAL A 25 -18.66 -3.58 -43.50
C VAL A 25 -18.21 -2.16 -43.85
N PHE A 26 -17.49 -1.96 -44.96
CA PHE A 26 -17.01 -0.64 -45.36
C PHE A 26 -18.04 0.13 -46.19
N ASP A 27 -18.41 -0.37 -47.37
CA ASP A 27 -19.26 0.35 -48.33
C ASP A 27 -20.69 0.56 -47.82
N ASP A 28 -21.28 -0.47 -47.19
CA ASP A 28 -22.70 -0.45 -46.81
C ASP A 28 -22.96 0.07 -45.39
N ILE A 29 -21.95 0.08 -44.52
CA ILE A 29 -22.09 0.50 -43.12
C ILE A 29 -21.26 1.75 -42.82
N ILE A 30 -19.94 1.71 -42.99
CA ILE A 30 -19.06 2.82 -42.59
C ILE A 30 -19.23 4.00 -43.56
N ALA A 31 -19.00 3.81 -44.86
CA ALA A 31 -19.08 4.86 -45.87
C ALA A 31 -20.52 5.36 -46.10
N ALA A 32 -21.52 4.52 -45.82
CA ALA A 32 -22.93 4.92 -45.88
C ALA A 32 -23.40 5.71 -44.65
N SER A 33 -22.63 5.72 -43.55
CA SER A 33 -23.02 6.33 -42.28
C SER A 33 -22.65 7.82 -42.24
N PRO A 34 -23.60 8.72 -41.91
CA PRO A 34 -23.31 10.15 -41.74
C PRO A 34 -22.47 10.46 -40.49
N ASN A 35 -22.25 9.49 -39.61
CA ASN A 35 -21.55 9.66 -38.33
C ASN A 35 -20.15 9.00 -38.32
N HIS A 36 -19.65 8.52 -39.46
CA HIS A 36 -18.33 7.89 -39.58
C HIS A 36 -17.46 8.57 -40.65
N THR A 37 -17.70 9.87 -40.89
CA THR A 37 -16.98 10.62 -41.94
C THR A 37 -15.48 10.71 -41.68
N TYR A 38 -15.05 10.78 -40.42
CA TYR A 38 -13.63 10.81 -40.05
C TYR A 38 -12.98 9.43 -40.10
N LEU A 39 -13.72 8.39 -39.70
CA LEU A 39 -13.26 7.01 -39.81
C LEU A 39 -13.09 6.58 -41.27
N GLU A 40 -14.06 6.91 -42.14
CA GLU A 40 -13.98 6.67 -43.58
C GLU A 40 -12.73 7.34 -44.17
N ALA A 41 -12.51 8.62 -43.86
CA ALA A 41 -11.34 9.36 -44.32
C ALA A 41 -10.02 8.72 -43.86
N ALA A 42 -9.96 8.23 -42.62
CA ALA A 42 -8.78 7.55 -42.07
C ALA A 42 -8.48 6.24 -42.81
N ILE A 43 -9.50 5.41 -43.02
CA ILE A 43 -9.37 4.12 -43.73
C ILE A 43 -8.89 4.34 -45.17
N LEU A 44 -9.48 5.30 -45.89
CA LEU A 44 -9.11 5.63 -47.27
C LEU A 44 -7.69 6.20 -47.37
N GLN A 45 -7.24 6.95 -46.35
CA GLN A 45 -5.89 7.50 -46.33
C GLN A 45 -4.83 6.40 -46.19
N GLU A 46 -5.07 5.44 -45.30
CA GLU A 46 -4.15 4.33 -45.04
C GLU A 46 -4.28 3.17 -46.06
N GLY A 47 -5.27 3.23 -46.96
CA GLY A 47 -5.48 2.23 -48.00
C GLY A 47 -6.01 0.89 -47.46
N LEU A 48 -6.77 0.94 -46.36
CA LEU A 48 -7.28 -0.25 -45.67
C LEU A 48 -8.66 -0.70 -46.17
N GLU A 49 -9.29 0.05 -47.08
CA GLU A 49 -10.63 -0.24 -47.60
C GLU A 49 -10.72 -1.63 -48.26
N GLY A 50 -9.67 -2.03 -48.99
CA GLY A 50 -9.66 -3.32 -49.69
C GLY A 50 -9.70 -4.53 -48.74
N VAL A 51 -9.18 -4.38 -47.51
CA VAL A 51 -9.25 -5.43 -46.48
C VAL A 51 -10.65 -5.52 -45.88
N LEU A 52 -11.30 -4.36 -45.68
CA LEU A 52 -12.64 -4.28 -45.13
C LEU A 52 -13.75 -4.64 -46.15
N GLN A 53 -13.42 -4.62 -47.43
CA GLN A 53 -14.30 -5.05 -48.54
C GLN A 53 -14.12 -6.53 -48.91
N ASP A 54 -13.20 -7.28 -48.29
CA ASP A 54 -13.00 -8.69 -48.63
C ASP A 54 -14.22 -9.53 -48.23
N ASP A 55 -14.97 -10.00 -49.23
CA ASP A 55 -16.18 -10.82 -49.06
C ASP A 55 -15.91 -12.18 -48.39
N SER A 56 -14.65 -12.64 -48.40
CA SER A 56 -14.25 -13.91 -47.78
C SER A 56 -13.84 -13.75 -46.31
N ALA A 57 -13.63 -12.51 -45.87
CA ALA A 57 -13.30 -12.22 -44.49
C ALA A 57 -14.53 -12.37 -43.58
N GLN A 58 -14.26 -12.54 -42.29
CA GLN A 58 -15.26 -12.49 -41.22
C GLN A 58 -14.73 -11.49 -40.21
N LEU A 59 -15.25 -10.26 -40.23
CA LEU A 59 -14.71 -9.15 -39.46
C LEU A 59 -15.69 -8.68 -38.38
N THR A 60 -15.14 -8.17 -37.29
CA THR A 60 -15.86 -7.28 -36.37
C THR A 60 -15.11 -5.96 -36.33
N VAL A 61 -15.77 -4.88 -36.77
CA VAL A 61 -15.18 -3.54 -36.75
C VAL A 61 -15.79 -2.75 -35.62
N PHE A 62 -14.96 -2.32 -34.68
CA PHE A 62 -15.34 -1.35 -33.67
C PHE A 62 -15.18 0.05 -34.27
N ALA A 63 -16.26 0.63 -34.78
CA ALA A 63 -16.24 1.89 -35.53
C ALA A 63 -16.45 3.10 -34.60
N PRO A 64 -15.41 3.88 -34.25
CA PRO A 64 -15.60 5.12 -33.52
C PRO A 64 -16.37 6.14 -34.35
N ASN A 65 -17.40 6.73 -33.76
CA ASN A 65 -18.19 7.79 -34.41
C ASN A 65 -17.42 9.12 -34.51
N ASP A 66 -17.93 10.07 -35.29
CA ASP A 66 -17.25 11.35 -35.50
C ASP A 66 -17.05 12.14 -34.19
N ALA A 67 -17.95 12.02 -33.21
CA ALA A 67 -17.81 12.64 -31.90
C ALA A 67 -16.67 12.04 -31.05
N ALA A 68 -16.34 10.77 -31.26
CA ALA A 68 -15.19 10.11 -30.66
C ALA A 68 -13.87 10.74 -31.13
N PHE A 69 -13.75 10.99 -32.44
CA PHE A 69 -12.61 11.68 -33.02
C PHE A 69 -12.51 13.13 -32.53
N ASP A 70 -13.62 13.86 -32.48
CA ASP A 70 -13.64 15.23 -31.95
C ASP A 70 -13.18 15.28 -30.48
N SER A 71 -13.63 14.31 -29.68
CA SER A 71 -13.26 14.20 -28.25
C SER A 71 -11.77 13.90 -28.07
N LEU A 72 -11.23 12.95 -28.85
CA LEU A 72 -9.79 12.64 -28.81
C LEU A 72 -8.95 13.82 -29.32
N ALA A 73 -9.38 14.50 -30.38
CA ALA A 73 -8.69 15.66 -30.91
C ALA A 73 -8.62 16.78 -29.86
N ALA A 74 -9.74 17.05 -29.18
CA ALA A 74 -9.80 18.01 -28.09
C ALA A 74 -8.87 17.62 -26.93
N ALA A 75 -8.88 16.36 -26.50
CA ALA A 75 -8.03 15.87 -25.42
C ALA A 75 -6.53 15.98 -25.73
N LEU A 76 -6.14 15.67 -26.98
CA LEU A 76 -4.76 15.78 -27.45
C LEU A 76 -4.37 17.21 -27.87
N ASN A 77 -5.25 18.19 -27.69
CA ASN A 77 -5.06 19.58 -28.13
C ASN A 77 -4.66 19.69 -29.62
N THR A 78 -5.27 18.85 -30.46
CA THR A 78 -5.04 18.76 -31.91
C THR A 78 -6.35 18.92 -32.68
N ASN A 79 -6.30 18.77 -34.00
CA ASN A 79 -7.48 18.72 -34.86
C ASN A 79 -7.54 17.39 -35.60
N ILE A 80 -8.63 17.14 -36.33
CA ILE A 80 -8.83 15.91 -37.10
C ILE A 80 -7.67 15.67 -38.08
N THR A 81 -7.17 16.70 -38.76
CA THR A 81 -6.01 16.53 -39.66
C THR A 81 -4.76 16.09 -38.91
N GLY A 82 -4.57 16.55 -37.67
CA GLY A 82 -3.49 16.11 -36.80
C GLY A 82 -3.64 14.66 -36.35
N LEU A 83 -4.86 14.22 -36.02
CA LEU A 83 -5.15 12.81 -35.73
C LEU A 83 -4.89 11.90 -36.95
N LEU A 84 -5.34 12.34 -38.13
CA LEU A 84 -5.12 11.61 -39.37
C LEU A 84 -3.64 11.59 -39.80
N ALA A 85 -2.82 12.52 -39.28
CA ALA A 85 -1.38 12.55 -39.55
C ALA A 85 -0.55 11.72 -38.54
N LEU A 86 -1.19 10.98 -37.63
CA LEU A 86 -0.48 10.15 -36.66
C LEU A 86 0.34 9.06 -37.36
N PRO A 87 1.63 8.87 -36.98
CA PRO A 87 2.51 7.90 -37.64
C PRO A 87 2.08 6.44 -37.42
N ASN A 88 1.26 6.18 -36.41
CA ASN A 88 0.70 4.88 -36.06
C ASN A 88 -0.78 4.75 -36.44
N LEU A 89 -1.32 5.58 -37.34
CA LEU A 89 -2.74 5.53 -37.71
C LEU A 89 -3.16 4.15 -38.24
N THR A 90 -2.39 3.54 -39.13
CA THR A 90 -2.66 2.16 -39.60
C THR A 90 -2.83 1.19 -38.42
N ASP A 91 -1.98 1.27 -37.39
CA ASP A 91 -2.03 0.38 -36.24
C ASP A 91 -3.26 0.66 -35.36
N ILE A 92 -3.60 1.93 -35.14
CA ILE A 92 -4.83 2.32 -34.45
C ILE A 92 -6.04 1.75 -35.19
N LEU A 93 -6.11 1.88 -36.51
CA LEU A 93 -7.24 1.38 -37.30
C LEU A 93 -7.35 -0.15 -37.27
N THR A 94 -6.24 -0.88 -37.38
CA THR A 94 -6.26 -2.35 -37.30
C THR A 94 -6.50 -2.86 -35.88
N TYR A 95 -6.18 -2.07 -34.86
CA TYR A 95 -6.52 -2.36 -33.46
C TYR A 95 -8.05 -2.34 -33.21
N HIS A 96 -8.82 -1.60 -34.01
CA HIS A 96 -10.28 -1.58 -33.93
C HIS A 96 -10.96 -2.76 -34.66
N VAL A 97 -10.20 -3.68 -35.27
CA VAL A 97 -10.75 -4.77 -36.08
C VAL A 97 -10.41 -6.12 -35.48
N LEU A 98 -11.39 -7.01 -35.39
CA LEU A 98 -11.19 -8.43 -35.10
C LEU A 98 -11.27 -9.26 -36.38
N GLY A 99 -10.42 -10.28 -36.49
CA GLY A 99 -10.45 -11.28 -37.57
C GLY A 99 -11.54 -12.36 -37.42
N ALA A 100 -12.63 -12.04 -36.73
CA ALA A 100 -13.80 -12.89 -36.55
C ALA A 100 -15.07 -12.03 -36.46
N SER A 101 -16.23 -12.58 -36.84
CA SER A 101 -17.54 -11.96 -36.62
C SER A 101 -18.09 -12.32 -35.24
N VAL A 102 -18.19 -11.33 -34.35
CA VAL A 102 -18.58 -11.49 -32.94
C VAL A 102 -19.74 -10.54 -32.63
N ALA A 103 -20.90 -11.11 -32.30
CA ALA A 103 -22.08 -10.34 -31.90
C ALA A 103 -21.95 -9.86 -30.46
N SER A 104 -22.64 -8.78 -30.11
CA SER A 104 -22.68 -8.25 -28.73
C SER A 104 -23.08 -9.31 -27.71
N THR A 105 -24.06 -10.14 -28.07
CA THR A 105 -24.54 -11.28 -27.24
C THR A 105 -23.54 -12.42 -27.10
N GLY A 106 -22.49 -12.45 -27.92
CA GLY A 106 -21.39 -13.41 -27.84
C GLY A 106 -20.22 -12.94 -27.00
N ILE A 107 -20.24 -11.69 -26.53
CA ILE A 107 -19.21 -11.11 -25.66
C ILE A 107 -19.49 -11.53 -24.22
N THR A 108 -18.50 -12.14 -23.57
CA THR A 108 -18.53 -12.45 -22.14
C THR A 108 -17.86 -11.32 -21.36
N ASN A 109 -18.38 -11.03 -20.16
CA ASN A 109 -17.78 -9.99 -19.32
C ASN A 109 -16.35 -10.38 -18.92
N GLY A 110 -15.38 -9.53 -19.28
CA GLY A 110 -13.96 -9.76 -19.01
C GLY A 110 -13.22 -10.49 -20.14
N ASP A 111 -13.80 -10.60 -21.33
CA ASP A 111 -13.14 -11.22 -22.48
C ASP A 111 -11.91 -10.42 -22.91
N ILE A 112 -10.79 -11.11 -23.10
CA ILE A 112 -9.56 -10.54 -23.66
C ILE A 112 -9.37 -11.14 -25.05
N VAL A 113 -9.44 -10.30 -26.08
CA VAL A 113 -9.40 -10.73 -27.49
C VAL A 113 -8.23 -10.09 -28.23
N ASN A 114 -7.71 -10.82 -29.22
CA ASN A 114 -6.62 -10.33 -30.07
C ASN A 114 -7.21 -9.60 -31.29
N PRO A 115 -6.98 -8.29 -31.44
CA PRO A 115 -7.33 -7.59 -32.67
C PRO A 115 -6.42 -7.99 -33.83
N VAL A 116 -6.68 -7.45 -35.02
CA VAL A 116 -5.83 -7.64 -36.21
C VAL A 116 -4.45 -7.02 -35.97
N SER A 117 -4.39 -5.91 -35.22
CA SER A 117 -3.12 -5.43 -34.69
C SER A 117 -2.56 -6.39 -33.62
N SER A 118 -1.25 -6.59 -33.62
CA SER A 118 -0.54 -7.38 -32.60
C SER A 118 0.10 -6.51 -31.52
N THR A 119 -0.23 -5.22 -31.45
CA THR A 119 0.42 -4.30 -30.50
C THR A 119 -0.12 -4.43 -29.08
N ASN A 120 -1.42 -4.62 -28.90
CA ASN A 120 -2.04 -4.96 -27.61
C ASN A 120 -3.31 -5.80 -27.84
N THR A 121 -3.90 -6.31 -26.76
CA THR A 121 -5.20 -7.00 -26.70
C THR A 121 -6.33 -6.02 -26.43
N LEU A 122 -7.55 -6.33 -26.89
CA LEU A 122 -8.76 -5.61 -26.51
C LEU A 122 -9.43 -6.31 -25.33
N LYS A 123 -9.90 -5.52 -24.37
CA LYS A 123 -10.61 -5.98 -23.19
C LYS A 123 -12.08 -5.63 -23.36
N LEU A 124 -12.93 -6.65 -23.41
CA LEU A 124 -14.36 -6.51 -23.61
C LEU A 124 -15.08 -6.74 -22.28
N THR A 125 -15.93 -5.82 -21.88
CA THR A 125 -16.74 -5.95 -20.67
C THR A 125 -18.21 -5.71 -20.96
N VAL A 126 -19.05 -6.30 -20.12
CA VAL A 126 -20.50 -6.15 -20.17
C VAL A 126 -20.96 -5.72 -18.77
N SER A 127 -21.54 -4.53 -18.66
CA SER A 127 -22.06 -4.03 -17.39
C SER A 127 -23.29 -4.81 -16.94
N GLY A 128 -23.67 -4.68 -15.68
CA GLY A 128 -24.92 -5.21 -15.14
C GLY A 128 -26.18 -4.65 -15.82
N ALA A 129 -26.07 -3.49 -16.49
CA ALA A 129 -27.13 -2.91 -17.31
C ALA A 129 -27.21 -3.51 -18.74
N GLY A 130 -26.19 -4.29 -19.14
CA GLY A 130 -26.06 -4.86 -20.48
C GLY A 130 -25.32 -3.96 -21.48
N ASP A 131 -24.68 -2.88 -21.02
CA ASP A 131 -23.83 -2.05 -21.86
C ASP A 131 -22.52 -2.77 -22.15
N VAL A 132 -22.10 -2.75 -23.41
CA VAL A 132 -20.84 -3.37 -23.86
C VAL A 132 -19.76 -2.31 -23.95
N TYR A 133 -18.58 -2.60 -23.42
CA TYR A 133 -17.40 -1.75 -23.53
C TYR A 133 -16.26 -2.48 -24.22
N VAL A 134 -15.48 -1.72 -24.97
CA VAL A 134 -14.22 -2.12 -25.60
C VAL A 134 -13.15 -1.21 -25.00
N ASN A 135 -12.31 -1.76 -24.11
CA ASN A 135 -11.47 -0.99 -23.20
C ASN A 135 -12.33 0.09 -22.48
N GLN A 136 -12.03 1.36 -22.72
CA GLN A 136 -12.72 2.52 -22.16
C GLN A 136 -13.90 3.03 -23.00
N ALA A 137 -14.10 2.49 -24.20
CA ALA A 137 -15.10 2.95 -25.17
C ALA A 137 -16.40 2.17 -25.03
N GLN A 138 -17.53 2.87 -24.95
CA GLN A 138 -18.87 2.26 -24.92
C GLN A 138 -19.36 1.96 -26.34
N VAL A 139 -19.95 0.80 -26.54
CA VAL A 139 -20.69 0.47 -27.77
C VAL A 139 -22.06 1.16 -27.73
N VAL A 140 -22.22 2.22 -28.53
CA VAL A 140 -23.47 3.02 -28.59
C VAL A 140 -24.48 2.49 -29.60
N ALA A 141 -24.03 1.72 -30.59
CA ALA A 141 -24.91 0.96 -31.48
C ALA A 141 -24.22 -0.37 -31.84
N ALA A 142 -24.82 -1.48 -31.44
CA ALA A 142 -24.27 -2.81 -31.64
C ALA A 142 -24.95 -3.55 -32.80
N ASP A 143 -24.29 -4.61 -33.27
CA ASP A 143 -24.83 -5.64 -34.17
C ASP A 143 -25.28 -5.16 -35.56
N ILE A 144 -24.55 -4.22 -36.16
CA ILE A 144 -24.82 -3.79 -37.54
C ILE A 144 -24.18 -4.81 -38.50
N SER A 145 -24.99 -5.69 -39.07
CA SER A 145 -24.51 -6.82 -39.89
C SER A 145 -24.29 -6.46 -41.36
N ALA A 146 -23.21 -7.00 -41.94
CA ALA A 146 -22.93 -7.11 -43.37
C ALA A 146 -22.62 -8.57 -43.75
N ASP A 147 -22.43 -8.90 -45.03
CA ASP A 147 -22.14 -10.29 -45.44
C ASP A 147 -20.73 -10.75 -45.01
N ASN A 148 -19.75 -9.84 -44.96
CA ASN A 148 -18.37 -10.13 -44.55
C ASN A 148 -18.07 -9.85 -43.07
N GLY A 149 -19.09 -9.54 -42.27
CA GLY A 149 -18.88 -9.27 -40.85
C GLY A 149 -19.93 -8.37 -40.22
N MET A 150 -19.49 -7.60 -39.22
CA MET A 150 -20.36 -6.77 -38.40
C MET A 150 -19.61 -5.54 -37.88
N VAL A 151 -20.37 -4.48 -37.61
CA VAL A 151 -19.87 -3.23 -37.05
C VAL A 151 -20.56 -2.93 -35.72
N HIS A 152 -19.75 -2.55 -34.73
CA HIS A 152 -20.18 -2.01 -33.45
C HIS A 152 -19.70 -0.56 -33.35
N VAL A 153 -20.62 0.39 -33.18
CA VAL A 153 -20.29 1.82 -33.12
C VAL A 153 -19.81 2.19 -31.73
N LEU A 154 -18.67 2.85 -31.63
CA LEU A 154 -18.07 3.31 -30.38
C LEU A 154 -18.25 4.82 -30.16
N ASP A 155 -18.33 5.23 -28.90
CA ASP A 155 -18.30 6.65 -28.47
C ASP A 155 -16.88 7.23 -28.29
N LYS A 156 -15.87 6.36 -28.22
CA LYS A 156 -14.45 6.72 -28.06
C LYS A 156 -13.57 5.90 -29.00
N ILE A 157 -12.38 6.41 -29.28
CA ILE A 157 -11.34 5.72 -30.02
C ILE A 157 -10.53 4.87 -29.04
N VAL A 158 -10.36 3.58 -29.33
CA VAL A 158 -9.47 2.71 -28.55
C VAL A 158 -8.04 2.83 -29.06
N LEU A 159 -7.08 3.05 -28.16
CA LEU A 159 -5.67 3.20 -28.52
C LEU A 159 -4.89 1.94 -28.13
N PRO A 160 -3.94 1.47 -28.97
CA PRO A 160 -3.10 0.33 -28.67
C PRO A 160 -1.93 0.75 -27.74
N VAL A 161 -2.27 1.11 -26.51
CA VAL A 161 -1.31 1.51 -25.46
C VAL A 161 -1.35 0.51 -24.32
N GLU A 162 -0.27 0.41 -23.55
CA GLU A 162 -0.20 -0.44 -22.37
C GLU A 162 -0.78 0.30 -21.16
N THR A 163 -1.82 -0.24 -20.53
CA THR A 163 -2.47 0.38 -19.38
C THR A 163 -2.11 -0.29 -18.06
N VAL A 164 -2.44 0.32 -16.94
CA VAL A 164 -2.31 -0.30 -15.60
C VAL A 164 -3.04 -1.64 -15.51
N VAL A 165 -4.11 -1.83 -16.29
CA VAL A 165 -4.83 -3.11 -16.39
C VAL A 165 -4.01 -4.16 -17.12
N ASP A 166 -3.31 -3.76 -18.18
CA ASP A 166 -2.40 -4.65 -18.92
C ASP A 166 -1.27 -5.16 -18.03
N VAL A 167 -0.67 -4.25 -17.26
CA VAL A 167 0.35 -4.61 -16.28
C VAL A 167 -0.18 -5.67 -15.31
N ALA A 168 -1.42 -5.54 -14.82
CA ALA A 168 -2.01 -6.54 -13.93
C ALA A 168 -2.23 -7.90 -14.60
N ILE A 169 -2.69 -7.90 -15.86
CA ILE A 169 -2.90 -9.12 -16.65
C ILE A 169 -1.57 -9.82 -16.92
N ASP A 170 -0.56 -9.09 -17.37
CA ASP A 170 0.76 -9.60 -17.73
C ASP A 170 1.52 -10.18 -16.53
N ASN A 171 1.33 -9.59 -15.34
CA ASN A 171 1.88 -10.10 -14.08
C ASN A 171 1.03 -11.22 -13.45
N GLY A 172 -0.10 -11.59 -14.07
CA GLY A 172 -0.92 -12.70 -13.62
C GLY A 172 -1.76 -12.41 -12.37
N PHE A 173 -2.11 -11.15 -12.10
CA PHE A 173 -2.97 -10.74 -10.98
C PHE A 173 -4.45 -11.06 -11.23
N SER A 174 -4.75 -12.32 -11.53
CA SER A 174 -6.07 -12.81 -11.95
C SER A 174 -7.21 -12.47 -10.99
N THR A 175 -6.97 -12.49 -9.68
CA THR A 175 -8.00 -12.13 -8.69
C THR A 175 -8.32 -10.64 -8.73
N LEU A 176 -7.29 -9.80 -8.86
CA LEU A 176 -7.45 -8.35 -9.01
C LEU A 176 -8.19 -8.01 -10.31
N THR A 177 -7.77 -8.60 -11.45
CA THR A 177 -8.45 -8.39 -12.74
C THR A 177 -9.93 -8.79 -12.65
N THR A 178 -10.24 -9.93 -12.03
CA THR A 178 -11.61 -10.38 -11.81
C THR A 178 -12.40 -9.42 -10.92
N ALA A 179 -11.78 -8.89 -9.85
CA ALA A 179 -12.39 -7.91 -8.97
C ALA A 179 -12.73 -6.60 -9.70
N VAL A 180 -11.79 -6.08 -10.51
CA VAL A 180 -11.98 -4.88 -11.33
C VAL A 180 -13.10 -5.06 -12.35
N ILE A 181 -13.17 -6.24 -13.00
CA ILE A 181 -14.25 -6.56 -13.93
C ILE A 181 -15.60 -6.64 -13.20
N THR A 182 -15.64 -7.30 -12.03
CA THR A 182 -16.87 -7.46 -11.23
C THR A 182 -17.38 -6.12 -10.70
N ALA A 183 -16.47 -5.21 -10.35
CA ALA A 183 -16.79 -3.85 -9.89
C ALA A 183 -17.05 -2.85 -11.05
N GLU A 184 -17.02 -3.30 -12.31
CA GLU A 184 -17.22 -2.47 -13.50
C GLU A 184 -16.23 -1.29 -13.63
N LEU A 185 -15.03 -1.43 -13.06
CA LEU A 185 -13.99 -0.39 -13.05
C LEU A 185 -13.05 -0.46 -14.26
N LEU A 186 -13.13 -1.54 -15.05
CA LEU A 186 -12.23 -1.77 -16.18
C LEU A 186 -12.23 -0.61 -17.21
N PRO A 187 -13.38 -0.04 -17.61
CA PRO A 187 -13.38 1.06 -18.59
C PRO A 187 -12.67 2.32 -18.09
N ALA A 188 -12.70 2.59 -16.77
CA ALA A 188 -12.00 3.73 -16.20
C ALA A 188 -10.48 3.50 -16.17
N LEU A 189 -10.06 2.31 -15.73
CA LEU A 189 -8.63 1.97 -15.60
C LEU A 189 -7.94 1.68 -16.94
N THR A 190 -8.70 1.44 -18.01
CA THR A 190 -8.18 1.31 -19.37
C THR A 190 -8.24 2.63 -20.16
N ASP A 191 -8.63 3.75 -19.55
CA ASP A 191 -8.63 5.04 -20.22
C ASP A 191 -7.17 5.52 -20.45
N PRO A 192 -6.72 5.66 -21.71
CA PRO A 192 -5.35 6.03 -22.05
C PRO A 192 -5.04 7.51 -21.81
N LEU A 193 -6.07 8.33 -21.54
CA LEU A 193 -5.91 9.76 -21.30
C LEU A 193 -5.87 10.11 -19.80
N SER A 194 -6.15 9.12 -18.94
CA SER A 194 -6.04 9.26 -17.49
C SER A 194 -4.64 8.90 -17.02
N SER A 195 -4.27 9.36 -15.83
CA SER A 195 -2.99 9.04 -15.19
C SER A 195 -3.27 8.52 -13.79
N TYR A 196 -2.76 7.32 -13.49
CA TYR A 196 -3.02 6.62 -12.25
C TYR A 196 -1.74 6.15 -11.55
N THR A 197 -1.83 5.96 -10.24
CA THR A 197 -0.94 5.04 -9.52
C THR A 197 -1.80 3.96 -8.91
N VAL A 198 -1.60 2.71 -9.34
CA VAL A 198 -2.36 1.56 -8.85
C VAL A 198 -1.48 0.75 -7.90
N PHE A 199 -1.95 0.55 -6.69
CA PHE A 199 -1.36 -0.41 -5.77
C PHE A 199 -2.05 -1.76 -5.97
N ALA A 200 -1.42 -2.65 -6.73
CA ALA A 200 -2.00 -3.93 -7.16
C ALA A 200 -1.68 -5.04 -6.15
N PRO A 201 -2.65 -5.57 -5.40
CA PRO A 201 -2.44 -6.72 -4.53
C PRO A 201 -2.25 -7.99 -5.36
N THR A 202 -1.34 -8.86 -4.91
CA THR A 202 -1.12 -10.18 -5.51
C THR A 202 -2.31 -11.13 -5.29
N ASN A 203 -2.35 -12.25 -6.03
CA ASN A 203 -3.37 -13.28 -5.77
C ASN A 203 -3.28 -13.85 -4.34
N ASP A 204 -2.06 -13.96 -3.80
CA ASP A 204 -1.81 -14.43 -2.44
C ASP A 204 -2.38 -13.44 -1.41
N ALA A 205 -2.24 -12.13 -1.65
CA ALA A 205 -2.84 -11.08 -0.84
C ALA A 205 -4.37 -11.26 -0.67
N PHE A 206 -5.07 -11.54 -1.76
CA PHE A 206 -6.52 -11.79 -1.72
C PHE A 206 -6.86 -13.11 -1.01
N SER A 207 -6.02 -14.15 -1.17
CA SER A 207 -6.20 -15.44 -0.48
C SER A 207 -6.03 -15.30 1.03
N ASP A 208 -5.04 -14.52 1.46
CA ASP A 208 -4.76 -14.25 2.87
C ASP A 208 -5.89 -13.42 3.50
N LEU A 209 -6.38 -12.40 2.81
CA LEU A 209 -7.55 -11.64 3.25
C LEU A 209 -8.80 -12.53 3.36
N ALA A 210 -9.05 -13.39 2.36
CA ALA A 210 -10.20 -14.30 2.40
C ALA A 210 -10.12 -15.23 3.62
N SER A 211 -8.92 -15.76 3.90
CA SER A 211 -8.67 -16.62 5.05
C SER A 211 -8.88 -15.87 6.37
N ALA A 212 -8.38 -14.64 6.49
CA ALA A 212 -8.55 -13.81 7.68
C ALA A 212 -10.03 -13.48 7.96
N LEU A 213 -10.81 -13.19 6.91
CA LEU A 213 -12.23 -12.91 7.01
C LEU A 213 -13.11 -14.16 7.07
N ASN A 214 -12.51 -15.37 7.14
CA ASN A 214 -13.20 -16.65 7.14
C ASN A 214 -14.19 -16.81 5.96
N THR A 215 -13.79 -16.35 4.77
CA THR A 215 -14.55 -16.39 3.52
C THR A 215 -13.71 -17.03 2.40
N ASP A 216 -14.30 -17.20 1.21
CA ASP A 216 -13.57 -17.50 -0.02
C ASP A 216 -13.45 -16.26 -0.93
N ILE A 217 -12.72 -16.41 -2.04
CA ILE A 217 -12.54 -15.34 -3.03
C ILE A 217 -13.88 -14.85 -3.57
N ASN A 218 -14.87 -15.74 -3.78
CA ASN A 218 -16.19 -15.32 -4.26
C ASN A 218 -16.92 -14.43 -3.24
N GLY A 219 -16.77 -14.72 -1.95
CA GLY A 219 -17.30 -13.88 -0.89
C GLY A 219 -16.65 -12.49 -0.85
N LEU A 220 -15.34 -12.39 -1.12
CA LEU A 220 -14.67 -11.10 -1.30
C LEU A 220 -15.20 -10.34 -2.52
N LEU A 221 -15.36 -11.02 -3.65
CA LEU A 221 -15.89 -10.43 -4.89
C LEU A 221 -17.37 -10.02 -4.78
N ALA A 222 -18.10 -10.57 -3.81
CA ALA A 222 -19.50 -10.24 -3.55
C ALA A 222 -19.68 -9.09 -2.54
N LEU A 223 -18.58 -8.50 -2.03
CA LEU A 223 -18.65 -7.37 -1.11
C LEU A 223 -19.34 -6.17 -1.76
N SER A 224 -20.30 -5.57 -1.07
CA SER A 224 -21.04 -4.40 -1.59
C SER A 224 -20.17 -3.16 -1.75
N ASN A 225 -19.06 -3.09 -1.00
CA ASN A 225 -18.07 -2.01 -1.06
C ASN A 225 -16.83 -2.40 -1.90
N LEU A 226 -16.91 -3.43 -2.75
CA LEU A 226 -15.76 -3.86 -3.58
C LEU A 226 -15.20 -2.70 -4.43
N ALA A 227 -16.06 -1.90 -5.05
CA ALA A 227 -15.64 -0.74 -5.84
C ALA A 227 -14.90 0.30 -4.99
N ASP A 228 -15.35 0.54 -3.75
CA ASP A 228 -14.69 1.47 -2.82
C ASP A 228 -13.32 0.91 -2.38
N ILE A 229 -13.22 -0.40 -2.11
CA ILE A 229 -11.95 -1.06 -1.79
C ILE A 229 -10.98 -0.93 -2.97
N LEU A 230 -11.43 -1.19 -4.20
CA LEU A 230 -10.55 -1.12 -5.37
C LEU A 230 -10.13 0.31 -5.69
N THR A 231 -11.03 1.29 -5.56
CA THR A 231 -10.68 2.71 -5.75
C THR A 231 -9.81 3.26 -4.61
N TYR A 232 -9.85 2.64 -3.43
CA TYR A 232 -8.90 2.93 -2.34
C TYR A 232 -7.47 2.50 -2.67
N HIS A 233 -7.27 1.55 -3.59
CA HIS A 233 -5.95 1.16 -4.08
C HIS A 233 -5.43 2.03 -5.25
N VAL A 234 -6.17 3.05 -5.67
CA VAL A 234 -5.82 3.86 -6.84
C VAL A 234 -5.69 5.31 -6.46
N ILE A 235 -4.61 5.95 -6.90
CA ILE A 235 -4.42 7.41 -6.84
C ILE A 235 -4.66 7.98 -8.23
N GLY A 236 -5.38 9.11 -8.32
CA GLY A 236 -5.69 9.81 -9.57
C GLY A 236 -4.54 10.62 -10.19
N MET A 237 -3.29 10.22 -9.93
CA MET A 237 -2.08 10.79 -10.50
C MET A 237 -0.91 9.82 -10.36
N GLU A 238 0.14 10.02 -11.15
CA GLU A 238 1.40 9.30 -11.03
C GLU A 238 2.21 9.74 -9.81
N VAL A 239 2.53 8.77 -8.95
CA VAL A 239 3.36 8.90 -7.75
C VAL A 239 4.44 7.83 -7.81
N ALA A 240 5.63 8.26 -8.23
CA ALA A 240 6.81 7.40 -8.29
C ALA A 240 7.37 7.13 -6.90
N SER A 241 8.00 5.97 -6.70
CA SER A 241 8.58 5.58 -5.41
C SER A 241 9.59 6.61 -4.88
N SER A 242 10.34 7.24 -5.77
CA SER A 242 11.31 8.29 -5.43
C SER A 242 10.71 9.57 -4.84
N SER A 243 9.40 9.77 -4.99
CA SER A 243 8.68 10.94 -4.47
C SER A 243 8.04 10.68 -3.09
N ILE A 244 8.07 9.43 -2.62
CA ILE A 244 7.48 9.03 -1.35
C ILE A 244 8.43 9.38 -0.20
N SER A 245 7.91 10.06 0.82
CA SER A 245 8.62 10.32 2.09
C SER A 245 8.08 9.43 3.20
N ASN A 246 8.90 9.12 4.21
CA ASN A 246 8.44 8.38 5.36
C ASN A 246 7.32 9.15 6.10
N GLY A 247 6.19 8.49 6.35
CA GLY A 247 5.00 9.11 6.93
C GLY A 247 4.17 9.95 5.96
N ALA A 248 4.33 9.76 4.65
CA ALA A 248 3.50 10.46 3.66
C ALA A 248 2.04 10.01 3.77
N ILE A 249 1.12 10.97 3.68
CA ILE A 249 -0.32 10.69 3.60
C ILE A 249 -0.78 11.12 2.22
N VAL A 250 -1.44 10.22 1.50
CA VAL A 250 -1.93 10.44 0.13
C VAL A 250 -3.41 10.12 0.03
N GLU A 251 -4.10 10.88 -0.82
CA GLU A 251 -5.54 10.72 -1.05
C GLU A 251 -5.79 9.76 -2.22
N PRO A 252 -6.43 8.62 -2.00
CA PRO A 252 -6.86 7.73 -3.07
C PRO A 252 -8.07 8.30 -3.83
N LEU A 253 -8.50 7.62 -4.89
CA LEU A 253 -9.74 7.94 -5.60
C LEU A 253 -10.97 7.70 -4.73
N SER A 254 -10.91 6.75 -3.79
CA SER A 254 -11.93 6.60 -2.77
C SER A 254 -11.88 7.75 -1.77
N SER A 255 -13.03 8.30 -1.39
CA SER A 255 -13.13 9.36 -0.38
C SER A 255 -13.35 8.82 1.05
N THR A 256 -13.11 7.53 1.27
CA THR A 256 -13.46 6.84 2.52
C THR A 256 -12.41 7.03 3.62
N ASN A 257 -11.13 6.97 3.27
CA ASN A 257 -10.00 7.20 4.17
C ASN A 257 -8.77 7.63 3.33
N SER A 258 -7.71 8.10 3.97
CA SER A 258 -6.39 8.37 3.40
C SER A 258 -5.49 7.14 3.43
N LEU A 259 -4.53 7.08 2.50
CA LEU A 259 -3.48 6.07 2.45
C LEU A 259 -2.22 6.61 3.14
N LYS A 260 -1.58 5.77 3.95
CA LYS A 260 -0.40 6.12 4.76
C LYS A 260 0.80 5.37 4.21
N LEU A 261 1.85 6.06 3.84
CA LEU A 261 3.09 5.45 3.35
C LEU A 261 4.19 5.58 4.39
N SER A 262 4.85 4.47 4.71
CA SER A 262 6.04 4.42 5.55
C SER A 262 7.20 3.77 4.83
N LEU A 263 8.41 4.22 5.16
CA LEU A 263 9.66 3.60 4.75
C LEU A 263 10.44 3.21 6.00
N THR A 264 10.93 1.99 6.02
CA THR A 264 11.85 1.51 7.06
C THR A 264 13.28 1.92 6.76
N GLU A 265 14.17 1.83 7.76
CA GLU A 265 15.60 2.02 7.60
C GLU A 265 16.24 1.00 6.64
N SER A 266 15.65 -0.21 6.53
CA SER A 266 16.05 -1.23 5.54
C SER A 266 15.70 -0.85 4.10
N GLY A 267 14.86 0.16 3.91
CA GLY A 267 14.36 0.59 2.60
C GLY A 267 13.09 -0.14 2.15
N ASP A 268 12.44 -0.90 3.03
CA ASP A 268 11.16 -1.52 2.74
C ASP A 268 10.06 -0.45 2.83
N ALA A 269 9.19 -0.41 1.82
CA ALA A 269 8.09 0.54 1.75
C ALA A 269 6.77 -0.16 2.05
N TYR A 270 5.89 0.51 2.79
CA TYR A 270 4.58 0.01 3.17
C TYR A 270 3.49 1.01 2.81
N LEU A 271 2.33 0.49 2.42
CA LEU A 271 1.08 1.22 2.24
C LEU A 271 0.08 0.73 3.29
N ASN A 272 -0.21 1.58 4.28
CA ASN A 272 -0.80 1.19 5.55
C ASN A 272 -0.03 -0.03 6.11
N GLN A 273 -0.68 -1.18 6.23
CA GLN A 273 -0.08 -2.44 6.68
C GLN A 273 0.58 -3.27 5.56
N ALA A 274 0.27 -3.00 4.30
CA ALA A 274 0.70 -3.83 3.17
C ALA A 274 2.13 -3.46 2.73
N GLN A 275 3.01 -4.45 2.55
CA GLN A 275 4.34 -4.26 2.01
C GLN A 275 4.30 -4.07 0.50
N ILE A 276 5.03 -3.08 0.01
CA ILE A 276 5.24 -2.86 -1.43
C ILE A 276 6.40 -3.74 -1.89
N THR A 277 6.08 -4.81 -2.61
CA THR A 277 7.05 -5.85 -3.04
C THR A 277 7.72 -5.55 -4.38
N ALA A 278 7.07 -4.76 -5.22
CA ALA A 278 7.66 -4.22 -6.46
C ALA A 278 7.15 -2.79 -6.69
N VAL A 279 8.03 -1.92 -7.19
CA VAL A 279 7.75 -0.50 -7.35
C VAL A 279 7.94 -0.06 -8.81
N ASP A 280 7.25 1.01 -9.18
CA ASP A 280 7.44 1.76 -10.43
C ASP A 280 7.31 0.91 -11.71
N ILE A 281 6.34 -0.02 -11.77
CA ILE A 281 6.04 -0.74 -13.01
C ILE A 281 5.28 0.23 -13.94
N ALA A 282 5.93 0.66 -15.01
CA ALA A 282 5.41 1.67 -15.92
C ALA A 282 4.32 1.13 -16.87
N SER A 283 3.33 1.98 -17.12
CA SER A 283 2.32 1.86 -18.18
C SER A 283 2.11 3.23 -18.84
N ASP A 284 1.45 3.29 -19.99
CA ASP A 284 1.19 4.55 -20.70
C ASP A 284 0.17 5.44 -19.98
N ASN A 285 -0.70 4.87 -19.13
CA ASN A 285 -1.69 5.61 -18.35
C ASN A 285 -1.41 5.61 -16.83
N GLY A 286 -0.17 5.30 -16.41
CA GLY A 286 0.20 5.37 -15.01
C GLY A 286 1.33 4.46 -14.55
N LEU A 287 1.41 4.28 -13.24
CA LEU A 287 2.35 3.41 -12.54
C LEU A 287 1.62 2.34 -11.74
N VAL A 288 2.25 1.17 -11.61
CA VAL A 288 1.78 0.08 -10.74
C VAL A 288 2.84 -0.25 -9.70
N HIS A 289 2.40 -0.32 -8.44
CA HIS A 289 3.18 -0.84 -7.31
C HIS A 289 2.51 -2.12 -6.80
N VAL A 290 3.27 -3.18 -6.55
CA VAL A 290 2.72 -4.49 -6.17
C VAL A 290 2.67 -4.64 -4.66
N LEU A 291 1.52 -5.07 -4.13
CA LEU A 291 1.32 -5.29 -2.69
C LEU A 291 1.22 -6.76 -2.33
N ASP A 292 1.77 -7.12 -1.18
CA ASP A 292 1.60 -8.45 -0.57
C ASP A 292 0.26 -8.63 0.17
N GLN A 293 -0.44 -7.53 0.47
CA GLN A 293 -1.73 -7.53 1.17
C GLN A 293 -2.74 -6.59 0.51
N VAL A 294 -4.02 -6.88 0.72
CA VAL A 294 -5.12 -6.01 0.29
C VAL A 294 -5.35 -4.95 1.35
N VAL A 295 -5.33 -3.68 0.96
CA VAL A 295 -5.57 -2.55 1.87
C VAL A 295 -7.07 -2.27 1.98
N LEU A 296 -7.58 -2.15 3.20
CA LEU A 296 -9.00 -1.89 3.44
C LEU A 296 -9.23 -0.41 3.81
N PRO A 297 -10.29 0.22 3.29
CA PRO A 297 -10.64 1.61 3.62
C PRO A 297 -11.36 1.69 4.99
N VAL A 298 -10.66 1.36 6.06
CA VAL A 298 -11.19 1.36 7.43
C VAL A 298 -10.47 2.40 8.29
N GLU A 299 -11.11 2.87 9.34
CA GLU A 299 -10.51 3.78 10.33
C GLU A 299 -9.71 2.99 11.35
N THR A 300 -8.47 3.42 11.61
CA THR A 300 -7.54 2.73 12.50
C THR A 300 -7.16 3.59 13.70
N VAL A 301 -6.52 2.99 14.70
CA VAL A 301 -5.97 3.71 15.86
C VAL A 301 -4.94 4.78 15.45
N VAL A 302 -4.28 4.61 14.30
CA VAL A 302 -3.37 5.59 13.72
C VAL A 302 -4.14 6.80 13.17
N ASP A 303 -5.29 6.57 12.53
CA ASP A 303 -6.15 7.65 12.01
C ASP A 303 -6.60 8.59 13.13
N VAL A 304 -6.97 8.04 14.29
CA VAL A 304 -7.31 8.85 15.47
C VAL A 304 -6.20 9.83 15.83
N ALA A 305 -4.94 9.39 15.80
CA ALA A 305 -3.81 10.26 16.13
C ALA A 305 -3.61 11.38 15.10
N ILE A 306 -3.77 11.05 13.82
CA ILE A 306 -3.66 12.01 12.70
C ILE A 306 -4.79 13.04 12.79
N ASP A 307 -6.04 12.59 12.88
CA ASP A 307 -7.25 13.42 12.85
C ASP A 307 -7.38 14.33 14.06
N ASN A 308 -6.89 13.90 15.23
CA ASN A 308 -6.91 14.69 16.45
C ASN A 308 -5.65 15.57 16.62
N GLY A 309 -4.73 15.56 15.65
CA GLY A 309 -3.53 16.41 15.67
C GLY A 309 -2.50 16.01 16.72
N PHE A 310 -2.41 14.72 17.07
CA PHE A 310 -1.36 14.17 17.94
C PHE A 310 -0.04 14.03 17.17
N THR A 311 0.44 15.13 16.59
CA THR A 311 1.59 15.19 15.69
C THR A 311 2.84 14.54 16.27
N THR A 312 3.07 14.68 17.58
CA THR A 312 4.22 14.08 18.25
C THR A 312 4.13 12.56 18.31
N LEU A 313 2.93 12.04 18.59
CA LEU A 313 2.66 10.60 18.60
C LEU A 313 2.78 10.03 17.19
N THR A 314 2.21 10.70 16.19
CA THR A 314 2.31 10.28 14.79
C THR A 314 3.78 10.21 14.35
N SER A 315 4.59 11.25 14.63
CA SER A 315 6.02 11.23 14.34
C SER A 315 6.76 10.11 15.08
N ALA A 316 6.41 9.84 16.35
CA ALA A 316 7.01 8.76 17.12
C ALA A 316 6.69 7.38 16.54
N VAL A 317 5.44 7.14 16.13
CA VAL A 317 5.02 5.89 15.48
C VAL A 317 5.73 5.66 14.15
N ILE A 318 5.93 6.73 13.38
CA ILE A 318 6.67 6.68 12.10
C ILE A 318 8.15 6.37 12.34
N GLU A 319 8.80 7.07 13.28
CA GLU A 319 10.23 6.89 13.59
C GLU A 319 10.50 5.50 14.20
N ALA A 320 9.55 4.97 14.98
CA ALA A 320 9.64 3.62 15.55
C ALA A 320 9.22 2.51 14.57
N GLU A 321 8.91 2.83 13.30
CA GLU A 321 8.45 1.89 12.28
C GLU A 321 7.18 1.10 12.65
N LEU A 322 6.36 1.62 13.57
CA LEU A 322 5.14 0.96 14.06
C LEU A 322 3.90 1.28 13.22
N LEU A 323 4.01 2.17 12.23
CA LEU A 323 2.88 2.63 11.42
C LEU A 323 2.13 1.48 10.75
N ALA A 324 2.86 0.58 10.08
CA ALA A 324 2.27 -0.56 9.40
C ALA A 324 1.57 -1.52 10.36
N THR A 325 2.18 -1.79 11.52
CA THR A 325 1.63 -2.68 12.55
C THR A 325 0.33 -2.12 13.14
N LEU A 326 0.30 -0.83 13.47
CA LEU A 326 -0.87 -0.19 14.10
C LEU A 326 -1.96 0.18 13.09
N SER A 327 -1.67 0.16 11.80
CA SER A 327 -2.64 0.35 10.71
C SER A 327 -3.24 -0.98 10.22
N ASP A 328 -2.86 -2.12 10.80
CA ASP A 328 -3.42 -3.43 10.42
C ASP A 328 -4.92 -3.46 10.76
N PRO A 329 -5.82 -3.62 9.77
CA PRO A 329 -7.26 -3.65 9.98
C PRO A 329 -7.77 -4.97 10.57
N LEU A 330 -6.95 -6.02 10.60
CA LEU A 330 -7.30 -7.35 11.10
C LEU A 330 -6.85 -7.56 12.55
N ALA A 331 -6.00 -6.69 13.06
CA ALA A 331 -5.57 -6.69 14.44
C ALA A 331 -6.49 -5.84 15.32
N GLU A 332 -6.64 -6.21 16.59
CA GLU A 332 -7.39 -5.42 17.56
C GLU A 332 -6.46 -4.81 18.61
N TYR A 333 -6.55 -3.50 18.80
CA TYR A 333 -5.72 -2.75 19.75
C TYR A 333 -6.54 -1.93 20.73
N THR A 334 -5.99 -1.76 21.94
CA THR A 334 -6.35 -0.67 22.84
C THR A 334 -5.13 0.20 23.04
N VAL A 335 -5.17 1.43 22.52
CA VAL A 335 -4.04 2.36 22.51
C VAL A 335 -4.27 3.46 23.52
N PHE A 336 -3.33 3.63 24.45
CA PHE A 336 -3.30 4.78 25.35
C PHE A 336 -2.49 5.91 24.72
N ALA A 337 -3.15 6.79 23.96
CA ALA A 337 -2.49 7.83 23.16
C ALA A 337 -2.09 9.05 24.00
N PRO A 338 -0.79 9.35 24.20
CA PRO A 338 -0.36 10.56 24.90
C PRO A 338 -0.56 11.80 24.04
N THR A 339 -0.96 12.91 24.67
CA THR A 339 -1.06 14.22 23.99
C THR A 339 0.32 14.81 23.67
N ASN A 340 0.37 15.81 22.79
CA ASN A 340 1.61 16.55 22.51
C ASN A 340 2.23 17.17 23.78
N ASP A 341 1.40 17.66 24.72
CA ASP A 341 1.85 18.19 26.00
C ASP A 341 2.45 17.09 26.90
N ALA A 342 1.91 15.88 26.85
CA ALA A 342 2.45 14.72 27.57
C ALA A 342 3.88 14.40 27.11
N PHE A 343 4.12 14.35 25.79
CA PHE A 343 5.45 14.15 25.23
C PHE A 343 6.43 15.27 25.60
N LEU A 344 6.00 16.53 25.53
CA LEU A 344 6.84 17.68 25.89
C LEU A 344 7.26 17.64 27.36
N ASN A 345 6.31 17.33 28.25
CA ASN A 345 6.56 17.19 29.68
C ASN A 345 7.52 16.02 29.95
N PHE A 346 7.34 14.90 29.24
CA PHE A 346 8.21 13.73 29.37
C PHE A 346 9.65 14.04 28.92
N ALA A 347 9.83 14.65 27.74
CA ALA A 347 11.15 15.08 27.26
C ALA A 347 11.85 16.01 28.26
N THR A 348 11.11 16.99 28.81
CA THR A 348 11.61 17.90 29.85
C THR A 348 12.07 17.14 31.09
N SER A 349 11.30 16.12 31.53
CA SER A 349 11.64 15.31 32.70
C SER A 349 12.93 14.49 32.52
N LEU A 350 13.23 14.10 31.29
CA LEU A 350 14.46 13.41 30.91
C LEU A 350 15.64 14.35 30.63
N ASN A 351 15.44 15.67 30.78
CA ASN A 351 16.41 16.71 30.40
C ASN A 351 16.83 16.61 28.91
N THR A 352 15.89 16.25 28.04
CA THR A 352 16.06 16.20 26.58
C THR A 352 15.01 17.08 25.90
N ASP A 353 15.11 17.22 24.58
CA ASP A 353 14.07 17.81 23.74
C ASP A 353 13.28 16.73 22.98
N LEU A 354 12.30 17.14 22.19
CA LEU A 354 11.48 16.17 21.47
C LEU A 354 12.31 15.39 20.44
N ALA A 355 13.29 16.02 19.79
CA ALA A 355 14.16 15.34 18.84
C ALA A 355 14.99 14.25 19.52
N GLY A 356 15.55 14.53 20.70
CA GLY A 356 16.28 13.54 21.49
C GLY A 356 15.40 12.42 22.03
N LEU A 357 14.12 12.68 22.27
CA LEU A 357 13.15 11.63 22.62
C LEU A 357 12.80 10.74 21.42
N LEU A 358 12.56 11.33 20.25
CA LEU A 358 12.28 10.59 19.02
C LEU A 358 13.49 9.77 18.53
N ALA A 359 14.70 10.22 18.81
CA ALA A 359 15.94 9.49 18.51
C ALA A 359 16.30 8.41 19.55
N SER A 360 15.42 8.11 20.52
CA SER A 360 15.68 7.13 21.55
C SER A 360 15.62 5.70 20.99
N GLU A 361 16.63 4.89 21.29
CA GLU A 361 16.64 3.45 20.94
C GLU A 361 15.48 2.69 21.62
N ASP A 362 14.95 3.21 22.73
CA ASP A 362 13.83 2.62 23.47
C ASP A 362 12.45 3.08 22.95
N LEU A 363 12.39 3.92 21.90
CA LEU A 363 11.14 4.54 21.45
C LEU A 363 10.07 3.51 21.09
N ALA A 364 10.42 2.50 20.31
CA ALA A 364 9.50 1.44 19.92
C ALA A 364 8.95 0.70 21.15
N ASP A 365 9.81 0.37 22.11
CA ASP A 365 9.43 -0.30 23.36
C ASP A 365 8.50 0.57 24.22
N ILE A 366 8.80 1.87 24.32
CA ILE A 366 7.94 2.84 25.01
C ILE A 366 6.56 2.90 24.34
N LEU A 367 6.50 3.00 23.00
CA LEU A 367 5.22 3.06 22.29
C LEU A 367 4.42 1.77 22.42
N LEU A 368 5.06 0.60 22.30
CA LEU A 368 4.40 -0.69 22.49
C LEU A 368 3.91 -0.90 23.93
N TYR A 369 4.50 -0.21 24.92
CA TYR A 369 3.99 -0.18 26.29
C TYR A 369 2.70 0.65 26.45
N HIS A 370 2.33 1.45 25.46
CA HIS A 370 1.03 2.12 25.41
C HIS A 370 -0.06 1.29 24.71
N VAL A 371 0.30 0.14 24.15
CA VAL A 371 -0.62 -0.68 23.36
C VAL A 371 -0.92 -1.98 24.08
N VAL A 372 -2.20 -2.29 24.19
CA VAL A 372 -2.72 -3.56 24.72
C VAL A 372 -3.42 -4.30 23.58
N ALA A 373 -3.26 -5.62 23.52
CA ALA A 373 -3.97 -6.46 22.55
C ALA A 373 -5.46 -6.57 22.90
N GLY A 374 -6.32 -6.44 21.90
CA GLY A 374 -7.77 -6.55 22.01
C GLY A 374 -8.48 -5.21 22.20
N ASN A 375 -9.78 -5.20 21.96
CA ASN A 375 -10.64 -4.04 22.11
C ASN A 375 -11.21 -3.94 23.55
N VAL A 376 -10.76 -2.94 24.31
CA VAL A 376 -11.18 -2.72 25.71
C VAL A 376 -11.72 -1.31 25.91
N LEU A 377 -13.04 -1.21 26.04
CA LEU A 377 -13.75 0.01 26.44
C LEU A 377 -13.56 0.31 27.93
N SER A 378 -13.72 1.58 28.29
CA SER A 378 -13.63 2.08 29.67
C SER A 378 -14.60 1.38 30.62
N THR A 379 -15.76 0.96 30.11
CA THR A 379 -16.78 0.22 30.87
C THR A 379 -16.40 -1.23 31.19
N ALA A 380 -15.44 -1.79 30.45
CA ALA A 380 -14.90 -3.13 30.67
C ALA A 380 -13.62 -3.12 31.54
N LEU A 381 -13.10 -1.94 31.90
CA LEU A 381 -11.90 -1.81 32.72
C LEU A 381 -12.15 -2.29 34.15
N THR A 382 -11.22 -3.12 34.64
CA THR A 382 -11.16 -3.56 36.04
C THR A 382 -9.83 -3.17 36.64
N ASN A 383 -9.81 -2.85 37.94
CA ASN A 383 -8.56 -2.59 38.66
C ASN A 383 -7.61 -3.79 38.54
N GLY A 384 -6.36 -3.54 38.18
CA GLY A 384 -5.31 -4.56 38.15
C GLY A 384 -4.28 -4.38 37.04
N ALA A 385 -3.37 -5.35 36.97
CA ALA A 385 -2.34 -5.42 35.95
C ALA A 385 -2.91 -5.92 34.61
N VAL A 386 -2.51 -5.29 33.51
CA VAL A 386 -2.85 -5.65 32.13
C VAL A 386 -1.57 -5.67 31.30
N SER A 387 -1.33 -6.76 30.59
CA SER A 387 -0.14 -6.93 29.77
C SER A 387 -0.21 -6.11 28.47
N THR A 388 0.88 -5.44 28.15
CA THR A 388 1.05 -4.62 26.94
C THR A 388 1.76 -5.41 25.83
N LEU A 389 1.81 -4.85 24.62
CA LEU A 389 2.54 -5.45 23.49
C LEU A 389 4.06 -5.45 23.69
N ASN A 390 4.60 -4.57 24.53
CA ASN A 390 6.01 -4.62 24.95
C ASN A 390 6.30 -5.79 25.92
N GLY A 391 5.27 -6.45 26.44
CA GLY A 391 5.38 -7.61 27.34
C GLY A 391 5.42 -7.27 28.84
N ASN A 392 5.53 -5.98 29.18
CA ASN A 392 5.39 -5.49 30.55
C ASN A 392 3.93 -5.16 30.88
N ASP A 393 3.58 -5.15 32.17
CA ASP A 393 2.22 -4.85 32.63
C ASP A 393 2.03 -3.37 32.96
N ILE A 394 0.92 -2.79 32.52
CA ILE A 394 0.38 -1.53 33.02
C ILE A 394 -0.62 -1.81 34.15
N ASN A 395 -0.75 -0.89 35.10
CA ASN A 395 -1.73 -0.98 36.19
C ASN A 395 -2.93 -0.06 35.91
N VAL A 396 -4.12 -0.63 35.74
CA VAL A 396 -5.37 0.11 35.60
C VAL A 396 -5.97 0.40 36.98
N ASP A 397 -6.30 1.66 37.25
CA ASP A 397 -7.03 2.09 38.45
C ASP A 397 -8.29 2.87 38.04
N VAL A 398 -9.48 2.41 38.44
CA VAL A 398 -10.79 3.01 38.17
C VAL A 398 -11.46 3.58 39.42
N ASN A 399 -10.78 3.61 40.57
CA ASN A 399 -11.38 4.01 41.85
C ASN A 399 -11.65 5.52 41.97
N SER A 400 -10.98 6.35 41.18
CA SER A 400 -11.09 7.82 41.24
C SER A 400 -10.87 8.45 39.85
N GLY A 401 -11.65 7.96 38.88
CA GLY A 401 -11.40 8.16 37.45
C GLY A 401 -10.51 7.06 36.89
N VAL A 402 -10.45 6.92 35.57
CA VAL A 402 -9.59 5.93 34.91
C VAL A 402 -8.16 6.46 34.87
N LYS A 403 -7.25 5.72 35.48
CA LYS A 403 -5.81 5.96 35.46
C LYS A 403 -5.07 4.73 34.98
N ILE A 404 -4.03 4.97 34.19
CA ILE A 404 -3.11 3.94 33.72
C ILE A 404 -1.75 4.23 34.35
N ASN A 405 -1.27 3.31 35.17
CA ASN A 405 -0.21 3.51 36.14
C ASN A 405 -0.55 4.69 37.08
N ASN A 406 -0.06 5.89 36.77
CA ASN A 406 -0.37 7.13 37.49
C ASN A 406 -0.84 8.26 36.57
N THR A 407 -1.08 7.96 35.30
CA THR A 407 -1.46 8.89 34.25
C THR A 407 -2.97 8.91 34.10
N ASN A 408 -3.58 10.09 33.92
CA ASN A 408 -5.03 10.21 33.79
C ASN A 408 -5.45 9.96 32.34
N VAL A 409 -6.55 9.22 32.16
CA VAL A 409 -7.26 9.20 30.88
C VAL A 409 -8.14 10.45 30.81
N THR A 410 -7.89 11.29 29.80
CA THR A 410 -8.57 12.58 29.59
C THR A 410 -9.77 12.45 28.65
N ILE A 411 -9.66 11.60 27.62
CA ILE A 411 -10.74 11.21 26.72
C ILE A 411 -10.69 9.69 26.61
N ALA A 412 -11.81 9.02 26.83
CA ALA A 412 -11.90 7.57 26.72
C ALA A 412 -12.82 7.18 25.57
N ASP A 413 -12.71 5.93 25.13
CA ASP A 413 -13.65 5.27 24.21
C ASP A 413 -13.75 5.94 22.82
N ILE A 414 -12.60 6.28 22.22
CA ILE A 414 -12.57 6.60 20.78
C ILE A 414 -12.49 5.28 20.01
N GLU A 415 -13.65 4.78 19.57
CA GLU A 415 -13.78 3.52 18.84
C GLU A 415 -13.43 3.69 17.36
N VAL A 416 -12.66 2.74 16.83
CA VAL A 416 -12.26 2.60 15.42
C VAL A 416 -12.34 1.13 15.00
N ASP A 417 -12.19 0.84 13.70
CA ASP A 417 -12.42 -0.51 13.18
C ASP A 417 -11.41 -1.53 13.74
N ASN A 418 -10.15 -1.11 13.94
CA ASN A 418 -9.09 -1.96 14.46
C ASN A 418 -8.82 -1.79 15.98
N GLY A 419 -9.71 -1.12 16.73
CA GLY A 419 -9.49 -0.96 18.16
C GLY A 419 -10.17 0.23 18.85
N VAL A 420 -9.59 0.61 19.99
CA VAL A 420 -10.03 1.73 20.83
C VAL A 420 -8.84 2.59 21.24
N VAL A 421 -9.01 3.90 21.21
CA VAL A 421 -8.03 4.87 21.69
C VAL A 421 -8.53 5.56 22.95
N HIS A 422 -7.68 5.57 23.98
CA HIS A 422 -7.85 6.32 25.22
C HIS A 422 -6.77 7.39 25.31
N VAL A 423 -7.14 8.67 25.30
CA VAL A 423 -6.19 9.78 25.33
C VAL A 423 -5.69 10.01 26.76
N ILE A 424 -4.38 10.07 26.96
CA ILE A 424 -3.74 10.22 28.27
C ILE A 424 -2.88 11.49 28.39
N ASP A 425 -2.71 11.99 29.61
CA ASP A 425 -1.97 13.23 29.91
C ASP A 425 -0.47 13.04 30.24
N GLY A 426 0.07 11.83 30.03
CA GLY A 426 1.45 11.48 30.34
C GLY A 426 1.95 10.32 29.49
N VAL A 427 3.25 10.25 29.24
CA VAL A 427 3.89 9.11 28.55
C VAL A 427 4.13 7.99 29.56
N LEU A 428 3.65 6.79 29.26
CA LEU A 428 3.89 5.57 30.01
C LEU A 428 5.30 5.05 29.70
N THR A 429 6.05 4.71 30.73
CA THR A 429 7.35 4.04 30.58
C THR A 429 7.32 2.70 31.28
N PRO A 430 7.89 1.64 30.66
CA PRO A 430 8.13 0.40 31.38
C PRO A 430 9.12 0.70 32.51
N ILE A 431 8.84 0.20 33.71
CA ILE A 431 9.82 0.26 34.79
C ILE A 431 10.90 -0.76 34.42
N PRO A 432 12.17 -0.36 34.23
CA PRO A 432 13.22 -1.34 33.99
C PRO A 432 13.24 -2.35 35.14
N THR A 433 13.01 -3.63 34.84
CA THR A 433 13.19 -4.75 35.77
C THR A 433 14.67 -5.03 36.07
N VAL A 434 15.57 -4.10 35.71
CA VAL A 434 16.98 -4.13 36.09
C VAL A 434 17.14 -3.37 37.40
N ILE A 435 17.39 -4.13 38.47
CA ILE A 435 18.13 -3.59 39.62
C ILE A 435 19.58 -3.41 39.16
N GLU A 436 19.84 -2.43 38.30
CA GLU A 436 21.19 -1.93 38.09
C GLU A 436 21.40 -0.81 39.11
N GLU A 437 21.88 -1.18 40.30
CA GLU A 437 22.50 -0.23 41.23
C GLU A 437 23.81 0.30 40.63
N SER A 438 23.72 1.08 39.55
CA SER A 438 24.85 1.83 39.00
C SER A 438 25.05 3.12 39.79
N PHE A 439 25.46 2.98 41.04
CA PHE A 439 25.96 4.12 41.80
C PHE A 439 27.40 4.43 41.35
N ASN A 440 27.57 5.49 40.56
CA ASN A 440 28.87 6.09 40.28
C ASN A 440 29.42 6.76 41.55
N PHE A 441 29.95 5.96 42.49
CA PHE A 441 30.61 6.49 43.67
C PHE A 441 32.03 6.97 43.31
N ASN A 442 32.27 8.26 43.45
CA ASN A 442 33.56 8.88 43.14
C ASN A 442 34.53 8.77 44.34
N PHE A 443 34.97 7.56 44.67
CA PHE A 443 36.01 7.32 45.69
C PHE A 443 37.35 7.00 45.02
N LYS A 444 38.46 7.42 45.63
CA LYS A 444 39.81 7.20 45.10
C LYS A 444 40.59 6.27 46.01
N VAL A 445 41.09 5.18 45.44
CA VAL A 445 41.99 4.25 46.11
C VAL A 445 43.41 4.46 45.59
N TYR A 446 44.35 4.79 46.48
CA TYR A 446 45.74 5.05 46.09
C TYR A 446 46.75 4.68 47.19
N PRO A 447 47.98 4.31 46.83
CA PRO A 447 48.45 4.05 45.46
C PRO A 447 47.89 2.73 44.91
N ASN A 448 47.61 2.68 43.61
CA ASN A 448 47.34 1.43 42.88
C ASN A 448 48.24 1.45 41.64
N PRO A 449 49.32 0.66 41.58
CA PRO A 449 49.64 -0.47 42.47
C PRO A 449 50.10 -0.10 43.89
N ALA A 450 49.77 -0.92 44.89
CA ALA A 450 50.17 -0.74 46.30
C ALA A 450 51.33 -1.65 46.72
N VAL A 451 52.07 -1.21 47.74
CA VAL A 451 53.22 -1.94 48.33
C VAL A 451 52.96 -2.16 49.82
N ASP A 452 52.82 -1.08 50.59
CA ASP A 452 52.68 -1.17 52.05
C ASP A 452 51.26 -0.93 52.53
N TYR A 453 50.58 0.08 51.96
CA TYR A 453 49.25 0.47 52.39
C TYR A 453 48.44 1.04 51.23
N LEU A 454 47.12 0.95 51.36
CA LEU A 454 46.14 1.64 50.53
C LEU A 454 45.49 2.75 51.33
N ARG A 455 45.23 3.88 50.70
CA ARG A 455 44.39 4.95 51.23
C ARG A 455 43.11 5.03 50.41
N ILE A 456 42.00 5.15 51.12
CA ILE A 456 40.67 5.30 50.55
C ILE A 456 40.23 6.73 50.82
N ASP A 457 40.18 7.53 49.78
CA ASP A 457 39.56 8.84 49.84
C ASP A 457 38.05 8.69 49.74
N ARG A 458 37.40 8.86 50.89
CA ARG A 458 35.96 8.63 51.06
C ARG A 458 35.09 9.71 50.42
N GLN A 459 35.63 10.87 50.06
CA GLN A 459 34.92 11.95 49.36
C GLN A 459 33.50 12.26 49.92
N GLY A 460 33.33 12.16 51.25
CA GLY A 460 32.06 12.44 51.94
C GLY A 460 31.15 11.23 52.22
N TYR A 461 31.52 10.02 51.78
CA TYR A 461 30.77 8.79 52.02
C TYR A 461 31.19 8.07 53.31
N GLU A 462 30.23 7.47 54.02
CA GLU A 462 30.49 6.60 55.16
C GLU A 462 30.81 5.18 54.66
N ILE A 463 32.08 4.80 54.74
CA ILE A 463 32.58 3.47 54.36
C ILE A 463 33.11 2.80 55.62
N ASP A 464 32.46 1.70 56.01
CA ASP A 464 32.71 1.02 57.27
C ASP A 464 33.77 -0.07 57.13
N ASN A 465 33.79 -0.79 56.01
CA ASN A 465 34.68 -1.93 55.80
C ASN A 465 35.33 -1.92 54.41
N ALA A 466 36.53 -2.48 54.37
CA ALA A 466 37.26 -2.83 53.16
C ALA A 466 37.57 -4.33 53.16
N THR A 467 37.19 -5.02 52.10
CA THR A 467 37.42 -6.45 51.91
C THR A 467 38.22 -6.68 50.64
N ILE A 468 39.32 -7.43 50.70
CA ILE A 468 40.15 -7.79 49.57
C ILE A 468 39.93 -9.26 49.24
N TYR A 469 39.63 -9.54 47.98
CA TYR A 469 39.45 -10.86 47.41
C TYR A 469 40.59 -11.20 46.44
N ASP A 470 40.96 -12.46 46.37
CA ASP A 470 41.78 -12.95 45.26
C ASP A 470 40.97 -13.01 43.96
N ILE A 471 41.64 -13.30 42.84
CA ILE A 471 40.99 -13.47 41.52
C ILE A 471 40.01 -14.66 41.46
N LYS A 472 39.96 -15.52 42.48
CA LYS A 472 39.03 -16.64 42.60
C LYS A 472 37.83 -16.31 43.50
N GLY A 473 37.76 -15.08 44.02
CA GLY A 473 36.66 -14.61 44.88
C GLY A 473 36.79 -15.04 46.34
N GLN A 474 37.95 -15.50 46.80
CA GLN A 474 38.19 -15.81 48.21
C GLN A 474 38.62 -14.57 48.97
N VAL A 475 38.01 -14.30 50.14
CA VAL A 475 38.40 -13.20 51.02
C VAL A 475 39.80 -13.47 51.58
N ILE A 476 40.74 -12.57 51.28
CA ILE A 476 42.13 -12.63 51.74
C ILE A 476 42.36 -11.68 52.92
N LEU A 477 41.70 -10.52 52.91
CA LEU A 477 41.79 -9.54 53.98
C LEU A 477 40.44 -8.86 54.17
N GLN A 478 40.02 -8.67 55.43
CA GLN A 478 38.85 -7.86 55.76
C GLN A 478 39.22 -6.95 56.92
N THR A 479 38.98 -5.65 56.77
CA THR A 479 39.30 -4.66 57.80
C THR A 479 38.21 -3.61 57.95
N ALA A 480 37.94 -3.21 59.19
CA ALA A 480 37.08 -2.08 59.49
C ALA A 480 37.87 -0.78 59.31
N LEU A 481 37.35 0.15 58.54
CA LEU A 481 38.05 1.39 58.22
C LEU A 481 37.82 2.44 59.31
N THR A 482 38.86 2.74 60.09
CA THR A 482 38.85 3.84 61.06
C THR A 482 39.06 5.21 60.37
N ALA A 483 39.02 6.31 61.13
CA ALA A 483 39.07 7.69 60.61
C ALA A 483 40.25 8.02 59.66
N ASN A 484 41.32 7.21 59.65
CA ASN A 484 42.48 7.40 58.78
C ASN A 484 42.37 6.71 57.41
N SER A 485 41.30 5.94 57.15
CA SER A 485 40.97 5.32 55.86
C SER A 485 42.13 4.58 55.17
N SER A 486 42.99 3.92 55.96
CA SER A 486 44.15 3.17 55.45
C SER A 486 44.00 1.67 55.67
N VAL A 487 44.31 0.87 54.65
CA VAL A 487 44.35 -0.59 54.69
C VAL A 487 45.80 -1.05 54.54
N ASP A 488 46.29 -1.86 55.48
CA ASP A 488 47.61 -2.50 55.41
C ASP A 488 47.56 -3.70 54.46
N VAL A 489 48.46 -3.73 53.48
CA VAL A 489 48.54 -4.79 52.46
C VAL A 489 49.90 -5.48 52.40
N GLN A 490 50.79 -5.22 53.38
CA GLN A 490 52.14 -5.81 53.43
C GLN A 490 52.15 -7.34 53.50
N SER A 491 51.07 -7.93 54.00
CA SER A 491 50.92 -9.38 54.15
C SER A 491 50.44 -10.07 52.87
N LEU A 492 50.07 -9.31 51.82
CA LEU A 492 49.57 -9.86 50.56
C LEU A 492 50.73 -10.16 49.61
N GLU A 493 50.63 -11.28 48.89
CA GLU A 493 51.59 -11.61 47.83
C GLU A 493 51.38 -10.70 46.61
N SER A 494 52.46 -10.43 45.86
CA SER A 494 52.41 -9.67 44.61
C SER A 494 51.42 -10.30 43.62
N GLY A 495 50.45 -9.52 43.14
CA GLY A 495 49.35 -10.06 42.35
C GLY A 495 48.17 -9.12 42.15
N MET A 496 47.16 -9.63 41.44
CA MET A 496 45.90 -8.95 41.20
C MET A 496 44.85 -9.37 42.22
N TYR A 497 44.11 -8.40 42.74
CA TYR A 497 43.06 -8.58 43.73
C TYR A 497 41.84 -7.72 43.38
N LEU A 498 40.70 -8.02 44.01
CA LEU A 498 39.52 -7.19 44.00
C LEU A 498 39.33 -6.58 45.39
N LEU A 499 39.15 -5.26 45.46
CA LEU A 499 38.85 -4.54 46.69
C LEU A 499 37.37 -4.15 46.68
N GLU A 500 36.61 -4.68 47.62
CA GLU A 500 35.24 -4.25 47.93
C GLU A 500 35.25 -3.25 49.08
N LEU A 501 34.54 -2.14 48.91
CA LEU A 501 34.30 -1.14 49.93
C LEU A 501 32.81 -1.12 50.26
N SER A 502 32.47 -1.35 51.52
CA SER A 502 31.08 -1.45 51.97
C SER A 502 30.79 -0.48 53.12
N GLY A 503 29.64 0.18 53.08
CA GLY A 503 29.04 0.98 54.15
C GLY A 503 27.51 0.94 54.07
N GLU A 504 26.82 1.64 54.96
CA GLU A 504 25.35 1.58 55.09
C GLU A 504 24.58 1.85 53.79
N LYS A 505 25.13 2.68 52.88
CA LYS A 505 24.50 3.06 51.60
C LYS A 505 25.43 2.95 50.39
N VAL A 506 26.56 2.27 50.55
CA VAL A 506 27.62 2.20 49.52
C VAL A 506 28.15 0.79 49.47
N ASN A 507 28.09 0.15 48.30
CA ASN A 507 28.93 -1.00 48.01
C ASN A 507 29.64 -0.78 46.66
N SER A 508 30.94 -1.01 46.61
CA SER A 508 31.67 -0.92 45.34
C SER A 508 32.91 -1.78 45.29
N VAL A 509 33.18 -2.36 44.11
CA VAL A 509 34.32 -3.25 43.84
C VAL A 509 35.28 -2.58 42.85
N GLN A 510 36.57 -2.54 43.19
CA GLN A 510 37.65 -2.03 42.33
C GLN A 510 38.78 -3.04 42.16
N ARG A 511 39.50 -2.96 41.04
CA ARG A 511 40.71 -3.77 40.81
C ARG A 511 41.89 -3.17 41.58
N LEU A 512 42.62 -4.03 42.26
CA LEU A 512 43.79 -3.69 43.06
C LEU A 512 44.99 -4.50 42.59
N GLN A 513 46.13 -3.85 42.37
CA GLN A 513 47.40 -4.50 42.10
C GLN A 513 48.34 -4.33 43.30
N ILE A 514 48.90 -5.42 43.81
CA ILE A 514 49.94 -5.42 44.84
C ILE A 514 51.28 -5.75 44.18
N LEU A 515 52.33 -4.98 44.48
CA LEU A 515 53.68 -5.15 43.90
C LEU A 515 54.63 -5.93 44.80
#